data_AF-A0A9E4CEN8-F1
#
_entry.id   AF-A0A9E4CEN8-F1
#
_cell.length_a   1.000
_cell.length_b   1.000
_cell.length_c   1.000
_cell.angle_alpha   90.00
_cell.angle_beta   90.00
_cell.angle_gamma   90.00
#
_symmetry.space_group_name_H-M   'P 1'
#
loop_
_entity.id
_entity.type
_entity.pdbx_description
1 polymer ?
#
loop_
_entity_poly.entity_id
_entity_poly.type
_entity_poly.pdbx_seq_one_letter_code
_entity_poly.pdbx_strand_id
1 'polypeptide(L)'
;MKTSRLILKIHAVFLMILPVVLTIAGFVGMNAGVGPYTWLQAIPMTLVGLMQAYLLMMLIGVSMWLGAHGERVWRWSVIAIAAHAVPLLTIIALWNVLAAGGYLGIANYSYVIHGTWIAIELASLLLTSKERGLPNRTAAVAH
;
A
#
# COMPACT_ATOMS: atom_id res chain seq x y z
N MET A 1 11.10 16.56 -12.38
CA MET A 1 10.12 16.46 -11.27
C MET A 1 10.87 16.13 -9.99
N LYS A 2 10.46 16.69 -8.84
CA LYS A 2 11.02 16.32 -7.53
C LYS A 2 10.76 14.84 -7.21
N THR A 3 11.76 14.10 -6.73
CA THR A 3 11.73 12.64 -6.57
C THR A 3 10.53 12.12 -5.78
N SER A 4 10.21 12.72 -4.63
CA SER A 4 9.02 12.33 -3.83
C SER A 4 7.70 12.52 -4.57
N ARG A 5 7.60 13.54 -5.42
CA ARG A 5 6.39 13.74 -6.24
C ARG A 5 6.24 12.65 -7.28
N LEU A 6 7.35 12.22 -7.91
CA LEU A 6 7.31 11.12 -8.87
C LEU A 6 6.92 9.81 -8.19
N ILE A 7 7.54 9.49 -7.07
CA ILE A 7 7.25 8.28 -6.29
C ILE A 7 5.77 8.25 -5.88
N LEU A 8 5.26 9.34 -5.30
CA LEU A 8 3.86 9.40 -4.89
C LEU A 8 2.89 9.26 -6.08
N LYS A 9 3.22 9.79 -7.26
CA LYS A 9 2.40 9.59 -8.48
C LYS A 9 2.40 8.14 -8.94
N ILE A 10 3.58 7.51 -9.00
CA ILE A 10 3.69 6.09 -9.41
C ILE A 10 2.90 5.21 -8.43
N HIS A 11 3.07 5.48 -7.14
CA HIS A 11 2.38 4.77 -6.08
C HIS A 11 0.85 4.95 -6.16
N ALA A 12 0.39 6.18 -6.38
CA ALA A 12 -1.03 6.46 -6.59
C ALA A 12 -1.61 5.70 -7.77
N VAL A 13 -0.91 5.70 -8.92
CA VAL A 13 -1.35 4.95 -10.11
C VAL A 13 -1.39 3.45 -9.84
N PHE A 14 -0.38 2.92 -9.16
CA PHE A 14 -0.37 1.53 -8.72
C PHE A 14 -1.60 1.18 -7.86
N LEU A 15 -1.93 2.03 -6.87
CA LEU A 15 -3.11 1.85 -6.02
C LEU A 15 -4.46 2.08 -6.73
N MET A 16 -4.50 2.76 -7.88
CA MET A 16 -5.72 2.87 -8.68
C MET A 16 -5.93 1.63 -9.56
N ILE A 17 -4.85 1.03 -10.08
CA ILE A 17 -4.92 -0.12 -10.98
C ILE A 17 -5.03 -1.44 -10.22
N LEU A 18 -4.21 -1.63 -9.19
CA LEU A 18 -4.12 -2.90 -8.46
C LEU A 18 -5.48 -3.38 -7.91
N PRO A 19 -6.32 -2.54 -7.26
CA PRO A 19 -7.63 -2.96 -6.77
C PRO A 19 -8.55 -3.53 -7.84
N VAL A 20 -8.51 -2.98 -9.06
CA VAL A 20 -9.30 -3.48 -10.19
C VAL A 20 -8.84 -4.88 -10.57
N VAL A 21 -7.52 -5.08 -10.67
CA VAL A 21 -6.93 -6.39 -10.98
C VAL A 21 -7.25 -7.41 -9.88
N LEU A 22 -7.11 -7.04 -8.61
CA LEU A 22 -7.40 -7.92 -7.47
C LEU A 22 -8.89 -8.24 -7.36
N THR A 23 -9.77 -7.29 -7.70
CA THR A 23 -11.21 -7.52 -7.76
C THR A 23 -11.55 -8.59 -8.80
N ILE A 24 -11.01 -8.44 -10.02
CA ILE A 24 -11.19 -9.43 -11.10
C ILE A 24 -10.62 -10.79 -10.66
N ALA A 25 -9.41 -10.81 -10.10
CA ALA A 25 -8.78 -12.03 -9.62
C ALA A 25 -9.58 -12.71 -8.50
N GLY A 26 -10.21 -11.93 -7.61
CA GLY A 26 -11.12 -12.43 -6.57
C GLY A 26 -12.35 -13.10 -7.17
N PHE A 27 -13.01 -12.45 -8.14
CA PHE A 27 -14.15 -13.06 -8.84
C PHE A 27 -13.75 -14.31 -9.63
N VAL A 28 -12.59 -14.31 -10.30
CA VAL A 28 -12.07 -15.49 -11.00
C VAL A 28 -11.78 -16.62 -10.02
N GLY A 29 -11.12 -16.35 -8.89
CA GLY A 29 -10.86 -17.35 -7.86
C GLY A 29 -12.12 -17.94 -7.26
N MET A 30 -13.13 -17.11 -7.00
CA MET A 30 -14.43 -17.55 -6.50
C MET A 30 -15.21 -18.38 -7.51
N ASN A 31 -15.30 -17.97 -8.77
CA ASN A 31 -16.19 -18.61 -9.75
C ASN A 31 -15.53 -19.76 -10.51
N ALA A 32 -14.25 -19.64 -10.84
CA ALA A 32 -13.51 -20.61 -11.62
C ALA A 32 -12.56 -21.50 -10.79
N GLY A 33 -12.32 -21.17 -9.52
CA GLY A 33 -11.47 -21.98 -8.63
C GLY A 33 -10.00 -21.96 -9.03
N VAL A 34 -9.52 -20.87 -9.65
CA VAL A 34 -8.12 -20.72 -10.10
C VAL A 34 -7.46 -19.47 -9.53
N GLY A 35 -6.13 -19.49 -9.41
CA GLY A 35 -5.34 -18.34 -8.95
C GLY A 35 -5.24 -18.21 -7.42
N PRO A 36 -4.80 -17.05 -6.90
CA PRO A 36 -4.46 -16.90 -5.48
C PRO A 36 -5.67 -16.80 -4.54
N TYR A 37 -6.88 -16.77 -5.10
CA TYR A 37 -8.14 -16.58 -4.37
C TYR A 37 -9.08 -17.80 -4.44
N THR A 38 -8.56 -19.01 -4.71
CA THR A 38 -9.39 -20.24 -4.78
C THR A 38 -10.18 -20.50 -3.49
N TRP A 39 -9.63 -20.12 -2.34
CA TRP A 39 -10.26 -20.24 -1.03
C TRP A 39 -11.59 -19.48 -0.90
N LEU A 40 -11.87 -18.51 -1.79
CA LEU A 40 -13.15 -17.81 -1.84
C LEU A 40 -14.32 -18.72 -2.21
N GLN A 41 -14.10 -19.88 -2.83
CA GLN A 41 -15.16 -20.87 -3.08
C GLN A 41 -15.74 -21.44 -1.78
N ALA A 42 -14.89 -21.63 -0.77
CA ALA A 42 -15.31 -22.18 0.52
C ALA A 42 -15.98 -21.13 1.42
N ILE A 43 -15.53 -19.87 1.35
CA ILE A 43 -15.99 -18.80 2.24
C ILE A 43 -16.26 -17.51 1.45
N PRO A 44 -17.32 -17.46 0.62
CA PRO A 44 -17.53 -16.36 -0.31
C PRO A 44 -17.73 -15.00 0.35
N MET A 45 -18.21 -14.98 1.59
CA MET A 45 -18.39 -13.74 2.36
C MET A 45 -17.10 -12.95 2.58
N THR A 46 -15.94 -13.61 2.55
CA THR A 46 -14.64 -12.93 2.65
C THR A 46 -14.35 -12.00 1.46
N LEU A 47 -14.99 -12.22 0.30
CA LEU A 47 -14.90 -11.31 -0.83
C LEU A 47 -15.46 -9.93 -0.49
N VAL A 48 -16.49 -9.83 0.36
CA VAL A 48 -17.04 -8.53 0.77
C VAL A 48 -15.97 -7.69 1.49
N GLY A 49 -15.22 -8.31 2.40
CA GLY A 49 -14.12 -7.65 3.10
C GLY A 49 -12.98 -7.26 2.15
N LEU A 50 -12.62 -8.13 1.21
CA LEU A 50 -11.64 -7.81 0.17
C LEU A 50 -12.10 -6.62 -0.69
N MET A 51 -13.38 -6.59 -1.09
CA MET A 51 -13.93 -5.49 -1.88
C MET A 51 -13.89 -4.16 -1.15
N GLN A 52 -14.24 -4.14 0.14
CA GLN A 52 -14.13 -2.94 0.98
C GLN A 52 -12.68 -2.45 1.05
N ALA A 53 -11.72 -3.37 1.24
CA ALA A 53 -10.30 -3.03 1.25
C ALA A 53 -9.82 -2.48 -0.11
N TYR A 54 -10.26 -3.08 -1.22
CA TYR A 54 -9.91 -2.65 -2.59
C TYR A 54 -10.47 -1.28 -2.93
N LEU A 55 -11.71 -0.98 -2.54
CA LEU A 55 -12.29 0.35 -2.70
C LEU A 55 -11.54 1.39 -1.87
N LEU A 56 -11.17 1.05 -0.62
CA LEU A 56 -10.36 1.93 0.22
C LEU A 56 -8.97 2.17 -0.38
N MET A 57 -8.31 1.14 -0.91
CA MET A 57 -7.04 1.26 -1.63
C MET A 57 -7.17 2.22 -2.82
N MET A 58 -8.24 2.10 -3.62
CA MET A 58 -8.47 2.99 -4.76
C MET A 58 -8.69 4.45 -4.31
N LEU A 59 -9.48 4.67 -3.24
CA LEU A 59 -9.71 6.01 -2.68
C LEU A 59 -8.42 6.65 -2.17
N ILE A 60 -7.56 5.85 -1.51
CA ILE A 60 -6.24 6.30 -1.07
C ILE A 60 -5.36 6.63 -2.28
N GLY A 61 -5.38 5.80 -3.33
CA GLY A 61 -4.69 6.07 -4.60
C GLY A 61 -5.10 7.40 -5.22
N VAL A 62 -6.41 7.67 -5.32
CA VAL A 62 -6.93 8.97 -5.81
C VAL A 62 -6.48 10.13 -4.92
N SER A 63 -6.57 9.98 -3.60
CA SER A 63 -6.13 11.00 -2.65
C SER A 63 -4.64 11.32 -2.80
N MET A 64 -3.81 10.29 -2.95
CA MET A 64 -2.37 10.46 -3.21
C MET A 64 -2.10 11.10 -4.56
N TRP A 65 -2.85 10.76 -5.61
CA TRP A 65 -2.72 11.39 -6.93
C TRP A 65 -2.97 12.89 -6.86
N LEU A 66 -4.07 13.30 -6.21
CA LEU A 66 -4.39 14.70 -5.97
C LEU A 66 -3.29 15.39 -5.13
N GLY A 67 -2.87 14.73 -4.06
CA GLY A 67 -1.78 15.21 -3.20
C GLY A 67 -0.45 15.39 -3.92
N ALA A 68 -0.16 14.52 -4.88
CA ALA A 68 1.03 14.60 -5.73
C ALA A 68 0.96 15.74 -6.77
N HIS A 69 -0.16 16.42 -6.92
CA HIS A 69 -0.30 17.65 -7.72
C HIS A 69 -0.38 18.91 -6.84
N GLY A 70 -0.72 18.77 -5.56
CA GLY A 70 -0.78 19.87 -4.60
C GLY A 70 0.57 20.34 -4.05
N GLU A 71 0.48 21.21 -3.05
CA GLU A 71 1.58 21.66 -2.22
C GLU A 71 1.89 20.65 -1.10
N ARG A 72 3.11 20.72 -0.54
CA ARG A 72 3.54 19.90 0.62
C ARG A 72 3.35 18.39 0.41
N VAL A 73 3.87 17.85 -0.69
CA VAL A 73 3.84 16.43 -1.09
C VAL A 73 4.20 15.48 0.07
N TRP A 74 5.12 15.87 0.95
CA TRP A 74 5.54 15.06 2.09
C TRP A 74 4.39 14.62 3.01
N ARG A 75 3.33 15.42 3.16
CA ARG A 75 2.16 15.07 3.98
C ARG A 75 1.43 13.86 3.41
N TRP A 76 1.34 13.80 2.09
CA TRP A 76 0.69 12.72 1.37
C TRP A 76 1.54 11.44 1.37
N SER A 77 2.86 11.55 1.34
CA SER A 77 3.76 10.41 1.60
C SER A 77 3.59 9.85 3.03
N VAL A 78 3.36 10.70 4.04
CA VAL A 78 3.07 10.23 5.41
C VAL A 78 1.72 9.48 5.45
N ILE A 79 0.70 9.99 4.76
CA ILE A 79 -0.59 9.28 4.64
C ILE A 79 -0.41 7.93 3.94
N ALA A 80 0.38 7.88 2.87
CA ALA A 80 0.69 6.63 2.17
C ALA A 80 1.38 5.62 3.11
N ILE A 81 2.38 6.05 3.88
CA ILE A 81 3.04 5.20 4.89
C ILE A 81 2.02 4.67 5.91
N ALA A 82 1.18 5.55 6.46
CA ALA A 82 0.17 5.15 7.44
C ALA A 82 -0.84 4.14 6.85
N ALA A 83 -1.26 4.35 5.60
CA ALA A 83 -2.16 3.45 4.88
C ALA A 83 -1.59 2.05 4.68
N HIS A 84 -0.26 1.92 4.53
CA HIS A 84 0.39 0.60 4.46
C HIS A 84 0.72 0.01 5.83
N ALA A 85 1.00 0.85 6.82
CA ALA A 85 1.36 0.41 8.16
C ALA A 85 0.22 -0.37 8.82
N VAL A 86 -1.03 0.07 8.65
CA VAL A 86 -2.19 -0.62 9.24
C VAL A 86 -2.31 -2.07 8.73
N PRO A 87 -2.40 -2.34 7.41
CA PRO A 87 -2.39 -3.71 6.89
C PRO A 87 -1.15 -4.52 7.27
N LEU A 88 0.05 -3.91 7.24
CA LEU A 88 1.28 -4.60 7.61
C LEU A 88 1.24 -5.08 9.07
N LEU A 89 0.80 -4.21 9.98
CA LEU A 89 0.64 -4.55 11.40
C LEU A 89 -0.45 -5.62 11.58
N THR A 90 -1.55 -5.55 10.83
CA THR A 90 -2.58 -6.59 10.86
C THR A 90 -2.03 -7.95 10.44
N ILE A 91 -1.22 -8.02 9.37
CA ILE A 91 -0.60 -9.27 8.91
C ILE A 91 0.34 -9.84 9.98
N ILE A 92 1.16 -8.99 10.59
CA ILE A 92 2.09 -9.41 11.66
C ILE A 92 1.32 -9.90 12.89
N ALA A 93 0.32 -9.13 13.33
CA ALA A 93 -0.47 -9.47 14.52
C ALA A 93 -1.31 -10.75 14.33
N LEU A 94 -1.80 -10.99 13.12
CA LEU A 94 -2.64 -12.15 12.79
C LEU A 94 -1.87 -13.27 12.08
N TRP A 95 -0.54 -13.26 12.12
CA TRP A 95 0.29 -14.21 11.36
C TRP A 95 -0.09 -15.67 11.62
N ASN A 96 -0.24 -16.06 12.89
CA ASN A 96 -0.60 -17.43 13.26
C ASN A 96 -2.02 -17.80 12.84
N VAL A 97 -2.95 -16.83 12.83
CA VAL A 97 -4.33 -17.04 12.35
C VAL A 97 -4.32 -17.27 10.83
N LEU A 98 -3.55 -16.47 10.10
CA LEU A 98 -3.35 -16.63 8.66
C LEU A 98 -2.67 -17.97 8.33
N ALA A 99 -1.71 -18.40 9.16
CA ALA A 99 -1.05 -19.69 9.05
C ALA A 99 -2.03 -20.86 9.22
N ALA A 100 -2.78 -20.85 10.32
CA ALA A 100 -3.77 -21.88 10.62
C ALA A 100 -4.89 -21.95 9.55
N GLY A 101 -5.25 -20.82 8.96
CA GLY A 101 -6.24 -20.74 7.88
C GLY A 101 -5.72 -21.08 6.49
N GLY A 102 -4.44 -21.42 6.32
CA GLY A 102 -3.86 -21.73 5.01
C GLY A 102 -3.65 -20.51 4.11
N TYR A 103 -3.63 -19.29 4.67
CA TYR A 103 -3.55 -18.03 3.94
C TYR A 103 -2.12 -17.48 3.81
N LEU A 104 -1.08 -18.27 4.11
CA LEU A 104 0.31 -17.77 4.10
C LEU A 104 0.78 -17.31 2.73
N GLY A 105 0.30 -17.93 1.65
CA GLY A 105 0.65 -17.50 0.29
C GLY A 105 0.29 -16.03 0.07
N ILE A 106 -0.98 -15.67 0.32
CA ILE A 106 -1.44 -14.29 0.15
C ILE A 106 -0.89 -13.33 1.21
N ALA A 107 -0.72 -13.81 2.45
CA ALA A 107 -0.13 -13.03 3.53
C ALA A 107 1.32 -12.62 3.22
N ASN A 108 2.11 -13.51 2.63
CA ASN A 108 3.48 -13.20 2.19
C ASN A 108 3.51 -12.12 1.11
N TYR A 109 2.70 -12.24 0.06
CA TYR A 109 2.63 -11.21 -0.98
C TYR A 109 2.21 -9.86 -0.41
N SER A 110 1.20 -9.86 0.45
CA SER A 110 0.72 -8.65 1.11
C SER A 110 1.79 -8.03 2.00
N TYR A 111 2.49 -8.83 2.83
CA TYR A 111 3.59 -8.39 3.67
C TYR A 111 4.69 -7.68 2.86
N VAL A 112 5.13 -8.30 1.76
CA VAL A 112 6.17 -7.75 0.88
C VAL A 112 5.71 -6.45 0.24
N ILE A 113 4.48 -6.40 -0.29
CA ILE A 113 3.95 -5.18 -0.95
C ILE A 113 3.86 -4.04 0.06
N HIS A 114 3.28 -4.26 1.25
CA HIS A 114 3.13 -3.20 2.24
C HIS A 114 4.48 -2.74 2.79
N GLY A 115 5.40 -3.66 3.13
CA GLY A 115 6.75 -3.33 3.58
C GLY A 115 7.55 -2.55 2.54
N THR A 116 7.48 -2.96 1.26
CA THR A 116 8.21 -2.32 0.17
C THR A 116 7.73 -0.88 -0.07
N TRP A 117 6.42 -0.64 -0.12
CA TRP A 117 5.89 0.70 -0.32
C TRP A 117 6.19 1.64 0.85
N ILE A 118 6.16 1.15 2.10
CA ILE A 118 6.62 1.92 3.26
C ILE A 118 8.09 2.31 3.10
N ALA A 119 8.96 1.35 2.74
CA ALA A 119 10.38 1.60 2.56
C ALA A 119 10.65 2.63 1.45
N ILE A 120 9.96 2.52 0.31
CA ILE A 120 10.06 3.47 -0.80
C ILE A 120 9.63 4.88 -0.40
N GLU A 121 8.48 5.02 0.29
CA GLU A 121 7.99 6.33 0.72
C GLU A 121 8.90 6.97 1.77
N LEU A 122 9.39 6.18 2.75
CA LEU A 122 10.36 6.63 3.75
C LEU A 122 11.67 7.10 3.09
N ALA A 123 12.21 6.31 2.16
CA ALA A 123 13.40 6.69 1.41
C ALA A 123 13.16 7.99 0.63
N SER A 124 12.00 8.13 -0.03
CA SER A 124 11.65 9.35 -0.75
C SER A 124 11.68 10.57 0.16
N LEU A 125 11.08 10.46 1.35
CA LEU A 125 11.02 11.54 2.32
C LEU A 125 12.43 11.93 2.77
N LEU A 126 13.25 10.95 3.16
CA LEU A 126 14.62 11.17 3.62
C LEU A 126 15.46 11.91 2.58
N LEU A 127 15.30 11.56 1.31
CA LEU A 127 16.03 12.17 0.19
C LEU A 127 15.49 13.56 -0.20
N THR A 128 14.29 13.95 0.24
CA THR A 128 13.67 15.26 -0.07
C THR A 128 13.45 16.14 1.16
N SER A 129 14.30 16.02 2.19
CA SER A 129 14.25 16.79 3.45
C SER A 129 14.01 18.30 3.27
N LYS A 130 14.54 18.89 2.19
CA LYS A 130 14.38 20.31 1.82
C LYS A 130 12.92 20.73 1.58
N GLU A 131 12.04 19.81 1.23
CA GLU A 131 10.60 20.05 1.00
C GLU A 131 9.77 20.10 2.27
N ARG A 132 10.37 19.71 3.41
CA ARG A 132 9.70 19.69 4.71
C ARG A 132 9.90 20.98 5.51
N GLY A 133 10.68 21.93 5.00
CA GLY A 133 11.09 23.13 5.75
C GLY A 133 11.99 22.80 6.96
N LEU A 134 12.53 21.58 7.02
CA LEU A 134 13.42 21.14 8.08
C LEU A 134 14.86 21.57 7.76
N PRO A 135 15.65 22.04 8.74
CA PRO A 135 17.05 22.39 8.52
C PRO A 135 17.80 21.20 7.93
N ASN A 136 18.65 21.47 6.93
CA ASN A 136 19.38 20.45 6.20
C ASN A 136 20.34 19.73 7.18
N ARG A 137 20.07 18.47 7.52
CA ARG A 137 20.86 17.72 8.51
C ARG A 137 22.34 17.60 8.14
N THR A 138 22.68 17.69 6.85
CA THR A 138 24.08 17.71 6.40
C THR A 138 24.82 19.01 6.74
N ALA A 139 24.12 20.10 7.05
CA ALA A 139 24.75 21.33 7.53
C ALA A 139 25.05 21.30 9.04
N ALA A 140 24.44 20.36 9.79
CA ALA A 140 24.57 20.28 11.24
C ALA A 140 25.79 19.48 11.73
N VAL A 141 26.58 18.89 10.81
CA VAL A 141 27.77 18.08 11.13
C VAL A 141 29.08 18.78 10.72
N ALA A 142 29.00 20.04 10.31
CA ALA A 142 30.16 20.87 9.97
C ALA A 142 30.36 21.95 11.04
N HIS A 143 30.65 21.54 12.27
CA HIS A 143 31.15 22.41 13.34
C HIS A 143 32.17 21.64 14.17
#